data_AF-A0A7V3W3Q4-F1
#
_entry.id   AF-A0A7V3W3Q4-F1
#
_cell.length_a   1.000
_cell.length_b   1.000
_cell.length_c   1.000
_cell.angle_alpha   90.00
_cell.angle_beta   90.00
_cell.angle_gamma   90.00
#
_symmetry.space_group_name_H-M   'P 1'
#
loop_
_entity.id
_entity.type
_entity.pdbx_description
1 polymer ?
#
loop_
_entity_poly.entity_id
_entity_poly.type
_entity_poly.pdbx_seq_one_letter_code
_entity_poly.pdbx_strand_id
1 'polypeptide(L)'
;TRKMGMGGLPRLLLQRAGAKVVEFSANNGLADCCGGGGGLLWYEPAHASRIAGRRVEEAQKLGAEMLLTECGICQELLAKAGRGQIPVKRLSELFI
;
A
#
# COMPACT_ATOMS: atom_id res chain seq x y z
N THR A 1 -3.52 -2.35 5.70
CA THR A 1 -4.76 -2.11 6.48
C THR A 1 -4.69 -2.74 7.88
N ARG A 2 -3.88 -2.21 8.81
CA ARG A 2 -3.81 -2.71 10.20
C ARG A 2 -5.00 -2.28 11.07
N LYS A 3 -5.51 -1.05 10.88
CA LYS A 3 -6.51 -0.45 11.79
C LYS A 3 -7.97 -0.81 11.47
N MET A 4 -8.25 -1.30 10.26
CA MET A 4 -9.62 -1.60 9.80
C MET A 4 -9.93 -3.11 9.79
N GLY A 5 -9.02 -3.99 10.25
CA GLY A 5 -9.24 -5.45 10.22
C GLY A 5 -9.33 -6.07 8.81
N MET A 6 -9.22 -5.27 7.76
CA MET A 6 -9.37 -5.68 6.35
C MET A 6 -8.07 -6.27 5.77
N GLY A 7 -7.48 -7.26 6.42
CA GLY A 7 -6.30 -7.96 5.91
C GLY A 7 -6.67 -9.04 4.88
N GLY A 8 -7.62 -9.91 5.23
CA GLY A 8 -7.94 -11.11 4.43
C GLY A 8 -8.89 -10.84 3.26
N LEU A 9 -9.96 -10.06 3.49
CA LEU A 9 -11.03 -9.87 2.52
C LEU A 9 -10.57 -9.26 1.18
N PRO A 10 -9.72 -8.20 1.15
CA PRO A 10 -9.23 -7.64 -0.11
C PRO A 10 -8.47 -8.65 -0.98
N ARG A 11 -7.68 -9.52 -0.36
CA ARG A 11 -6.88 -10.54 -1.07
C ARG A 11 -7.77 -11.58 -1.74
N LEU A 12 -8.77 -12.07 -1.00
CA LEU A 12 -9.73 -13.04 -1.51
C LEU A 12 -10.53 -12.45 -2.69
N LEU A 13 -10.95 -11.19 -2.60
CA LEU A 13 -11.65 -10.50 -3.67
C LEU A 13 -10.78 -10.36 -4.92
N LEU A 14 -9.52 -9.95 -4.77
CA LEU A 14 -8.59 -9.83 -5.90
C LEU A 14 -8.29 -11.19 -6.55
N GLN A 15 -8.10 -12.24 -5.76
CA GLN A 15 -7.93 -13.60 -6.29
C GLN A 15 -9.18 -14.08 -7.05
N ARG A 16 -10.39 -13.83 -6.50
CA ARG A 16 -11.67 -14.15 -7.16
C ARG A 16 -11.86 -13.35 -8.46
N ALA A 17 -11.35 -12.14 -8.53
CA ALA A 17 -11.36 -11.30 -9.72
C ALA A 17 -10.29 -11.71 -10.77
N GLY A 18 -9.49 -12.75 -10.50
CA GLY A 18 -8.44 -13.24 -11.40
C GLY A 18 -7.14 -12.43 -11.35
N ALA A 19 -6.99 -11.51 -10.39
CA ALA A 19 -5.78 -10.73 -10.24
C ALA A 19 -4.66 -11.55 -9.56
N LYS A 20 -3.43 -11.42 -10.07
CA LYS A 20 -2.24 -11.99 -9.44
C LYS A 20 -1.79 -11.08 -8.29
N VAL A 21 -2.02 -11.52 -7.06
CA VAL A 21 -1.58 -10.79 -5.86
C VAL A 21 -0.13 -11.15 -5.56
N VAL A 22 0.76 -10.17 -5.62
CA VAL A 22 2.14 -10.27 -5.11
C VAL A 22 2.18 -9.74 -3.69
N GLU A 23 2.71 -10.54 -2.76
CA GLU A 23 2.84 -10.16 -1.36
C GLU A 23 4.25 -9.63 -1.08
N PHE A 24 4.31 -8.62 -0.21
CA PHE A 24 5.57 -8.14 0.32
C PHE A 24 6.27 -9.24 1.12
N SER A 25 7.60 -9.24 1.05
CA SER A 25 8.45 -10.30 1.61
C SER A 25 8.31 -10.48 3.13
N ALA A 26 7.94 -9.41 3.84
CA ALA A 26 7.81 -9.36 5.29
C ALA A 26 6.39 -9.68 5.80
N ASN A 27 5.64 -10.58 5.15
CA ASN A 27 4.20 -10.64 5.35
C ASN A 27 3.63 -12.02 5.71
N ASN A 28 3.65 -12.34 7.02
CA ASN A 28 2.80 -13.38 7.66
C ASN A 28 1.30 -12.98 7.65
N GLY A 29 0.78 -12.46 6.54
CA GLY A 29 -0.62 -12.03 6.39
C GLY A 29 -0.96 -10.61 6.88
N LEU A 30 -0.02 -9.88 7.49
CA LEU A 30 -0.12 -8.49 7.93
C LEU A 30 0.49 -7.44 6.96
N ALA A 31 -0.35 -6.58 6.39
CA ALA A 31 0.13 -5.43 5.62
C ALA A 31 0.96 -4.46 6.48
N ASP A 32 2.17 -4.13 6.02
CA ASP A 32 3.07 -3.21 6.69
C ASP A 32 2.61 -1.74 6.62
N CYS A 33 3.13 -0.92 7.53
CA CYS A 33 2.75 0.50 7.63
C CYS A 33 3.37 1.33 6.49
N CYS A 34 2.55 2.22 5.90
CA CYS A 34 3.01 3.19 4.89
C CYS A 34 3.74 4.41 5.49
N GLY A 35 3.76 4.56 6.83
CA GLY A 35 4.36 5.71 7.52
C GLY A 35 3.40 6.90 7.73
N GLY A 36 2.16 6.82 7.23
CA GLY A 36 1.20 7.93 7.31
C GLY A 36 0.37 7.98 8.61
N GLY A 37 0.24 6.86 9.32
CA GLY A 37 -0.59 6.74 10.52
C GLY A 37 0.09 7.20 11.81
N GLY A 38 -0.69 7.34 12.89
CA GLY A 38 -0.16 7.59 14.24
C GLY A 38 0.48 8.97 14.45
N GLY A 39 0.19 9.94 13.59
CA GLY A 39 0.77 11.29 13.65
C GLY A 39 2.14 11.41 12.99
N LEU A 40 2.78 10.31 12.58
CA LEU A 40 4.15 10.31 12.04
C LEU A 40 4.31 11.22 10.81
N LEU A 41 3.31 11.25 9.92
CA LEU A 41 3.30 12.14 8.77
C LEU A 41 3.41 13.63 9.15
N TRP A 42 2.85 14.01 10.30
CA TRP A 42 2.78 15.40 10.75
C TRP A 42 3.97 15.79 11.62
N TYR A 43 4.38 14.90 12.52
CA TYR A 43 5.50 15.15 13.43
C TYR A 43 6.87 14.95 12.76
N GLU A 44 7.00 13.94 11.90
CA GLU A 44 8.28 13.54 11.27
C GLU A 44 8.08 13.21 9.79
N PRO A 45 7.75 14.21 8.94
CA PRO A 45 7.37 14.00 7.54
C PRO A 45 8.49 13.36 6.70
N ALA A 46 9.75 13.68 6.98
CA ALA A 46 10.90 13.08 6.31
C ALA A 46 10.99 11.57 6.62
N HIS A 47 10.73 11.18 7.87
CA HIS A 47 10.72 9.79 8.27
C HIS A 47 9.56 9.02 7.63
N ALA A 48 8.36 9.60 7.63
CA ALA A 48 7.19 9.03 6.96
C ALA A 48 7.45 8.81 5.46
N SER A 49 8.02 9.81 4.78
CA SER A 49 8.37 9.73 3.35
C SER A 49 9.40 8.64 3.06
N ARG A 50 10.41 8.48 3.94
CA ARG A 50 11.41 7.42 3.81
C ARG A 50 10.81 6.03 3.95
N ILE A 51 9.85 5.84 4.87
CA ILE A 51 9.12 4.57 5.00
C ILE A 51 8.34 4.30 3.71
N ALA A 52 7.57 5.27 3.24
CA ALA A 52 6.77 5.12 2.02
C ALA A 52 7.63 4.82 0.78
N GLY A 53 8.78 5.51 0.63
CA GLY A 53 9.72 5.29 -0.48
C GLY A 53 10.25 3.86 -0.52
N ARG A 54 10.68 3.32 0.63
CA ARG A 54 11.12 1.92 0.74
C ARG A 54 10.03 0.93 0.30
N ARG A 55 8.76 1.24 0.59
CA ARG A 55 7.63 0.37 0.18
C ARG A 55 7.38 0.41 -1.31
N VAL A 56 7.50 1.57 -1.94
CA VAL A 56 7.41 1.67 -3.40
C VAL A 56 8.56 0.92 -4.07
N GLU A 57 9.79 1.09 -3.59
CA GLU A 57 10.95 0.36 -4.10
C GLU A 57 10.79 -1.16 -3.95
N GLU A 58 10.29 -1.62 -2.80
CA GLU A 58 10.02 -3.05 -2.58
C GLU A 58 8.94 -3.57 -3.54
N ALA A 59 7.87 -2.80 -3.77
CA ALA A 59 6.81 -3.17 -4.71
C ALA A 59 7.34 -3.32 -6.14
N GLN A 60 8.20 -2.39 -6.56
CA GLN A 60 8.86 -2.45 -7.87
C GLN A 60 9.78 -3.66 -8.00
N LYS A 61 10.56 -3.97 -6.97
CA LYS A 61 11.44 -5.17 -6.95
C LYS A 61 10.66 -6.47 -7.06
N LEU A 62 9.44 -6.50 -6.53
CA LEU A 62 8.52 -7.64 -6.65
C LEU A 62 7.80 -7.70 -8.00
N GLY A 63 8.01 -6.72 -8.88
CA GLY A 63 7.36 -6.63 -10.19
C GLY A 63 5.88 -6.27 -10.09
N ALA A 64 5.46 -5.56 -9.04
CA ALA A 64 4.08 -5.11 -8.92
C ALA A 64 3.77 -4.03 -9.97
N GLU A 65 2.70 -4.22 -10.74
CA GLU A 65 2.21 -3.22 -11.71
C GLU A 65 1.54 -2.03 -11.03
N MET A 66 0.93 -2.26 -9.86
CA MET A 66 0.24 -1.24 -9.10
C MET A 66 0.18 -1.59 -7.60
N LEU A 67 0.01 -0.56 -6.77
CA LEU A 67 -0.26 -0.72 -5.34
C LEU A 67 -1.74 -0.48 -5.05
N LEU A 68 -2.33 -1.38 -4.25
CA LEU A 68 -3.72 -1.29 -3.81
C LEU A 68 -3.81 -1.08 -2.30
N THR A 69 -4.63 -0.12 -1.88
CA THR A 69 -4.87 0.20 -0.46
C THR A 69 -6.25 0.81 -0.29
N GLU A 70 -7.01 0.48 0.76
CA GLU A 70 -8.25 1.21 1.09
C GLU A 70 -8.02 2.42 2.02
N CYS A 71 -6.80 2.62 2.50
CA CYS A 71 -6.47 3.76 3.33
C CYS A 71 -6.06 4.96 2.46
N GLY A 72 -6.88 6.02 2.46
CA GLY A 72 -6.61 7.24 1.68
C GLY A 72 -5.28 7.91 2.04
N ILE A 73 -4.90 7.92 3.32
CA ILE A 73 -3.58 8.44 3.75
C ILE A 73 -2.44 7.63 3.12
N CYS A 74 -2.57 6.29 3.08
CA CYS A 74 -1.55 5.48 2.43
C CYS A 74 -1.55 5.68 0.91
N GLN A 75 -2.71 5.85 0.27
CA GLN A 75 -2.78 6.17 -1.15
C GLN A 75 -1.99 7.45 -1.45
N GLU A 76 -2.29 8.54 -0.76
CA GLU A 76 -1.63 9.83 -1.00
C GLU A 76 -0.13 9.76 -0.71
N LEU A 77 0.26 9.19 0.44
CA LEU A 77 1.65 9.17 0.85
C LEU A 77 2.50 8.27 -0.06
N LEU A 78 2.01 7.08 -0.43
CA LEU A 78 2.72 6.18 -1.33
C LEU A 78 2.75 6.73 -2.76
N ALA A 79 1.67 7.37 -3.24
CA ALA A 79 1.66 8.02 -4.55
C ALA A 79 2.70 9.13 -4.63
N LYS A 80 2.77 9.99 -3.59
CA LYS A 80 3.80 11.04 -3.47
C LYS A 80 5.20 10.44 -3.41
N ALA A 81 5.42 9.41 -2.59
CA ALA A 81 6.72 8.77 -2.45
C ALA A 81 7.18 8.05 -3.73
N GLY A 82 6.24 7.45 -4.47
CA GLY A 82 6.54 6.73 -5.69
C GLY A 82 6.80 7.62 -6.90
N ARG A 83 6.55 8.93 -6.80
CA ARG A 83 6.83 9.91 -7.87
C ARG A 83 6.28 9.49 -9.24
N GLY A 84 5.12 8.84 -9.26
CA GLY A 84 4.47 8.35 -10.49
C GLY A 84 5.08 7.09 -11.12
N GLN A 85 6.08 6.47 -10.49
CA GLN A 85 6.71 5.25 -11.04
C GLN A 85 5.83 3.99 -10.91
N ILE A 86 4.96 3.96 -9.91
CA ILE A 86 3.95 2.91 -9.72
C ILE A 86 2.62 3.58 -9.35
N PRO A 87 1.51 3.25 -10.04
CA PRO A 87 0.21 3.77 -9.67
C PRO A 87 -0.24 3.20 -8.33
N VAL A 88 -0.73 4.08 -7.45
CA VAL A 88 -1.33 3.70 -6.17
C VAL A 88 -2.81 4.00 -6.22
N LYS A 89 -3.64 2.95 -6.17
CA LYS A 89 -5.10 3.05 -6.25
C LYS A 89 -5.77 2.50 -5.01
N ARG A 90 -7.02 2.87 -4.82
CA ARG A 90 -7.91 2.18 -3.90
C ARG A 90 -8.58 0.98 -4.56
N LEU A 91 -8.87 -0.05 -3.78
CA LEU A 91 -9.69 -1.17 -4.22
C LEU A 91 -11.09 -0.68 -4.60
N SER A 92 -11.65 0.29 -3.87
CA SER A 92 -12.92 0.95 -4.19
C SER A 92 -12.91 1.66 -5.55
N GLU A 93 -11.74 2.08 -6.05
CA GLU A 93 -11.59 2.69 -7.38
C GLU A 93 -11.50 1.65 -8.52
N LEU A 94 -11.44 0.36 -8.21
CA LEU A 94 -11.40 -0.72 -9.21
C LEU A 94 -12.80 -1.26 -9.56
N PHE A 95 -13.81 -0.97 -8.75
CA PHE A 95 -15.17 -1.50 -8.90
C PHE A 95 -16.20 -0.42 -9.27
N ILE A 96 -15.75 0.77 -9.63
CA ILE A 96 -16.56 1.89 -10.13
C ILE A 96 -16.24 2.12 -11.60
#